data_AF-A0ABD1BRW1-F1
#
_entry.id   AF-A0ABD1BRW1-F1
#
_cell.length_a   1.000
_cell.length_b   1.000
_cell.length_c   1.000
_cell.angle_alpha   90.00
_cell.angle_beta   90.00
_cell.angle_gamma   90.00
#
_symmetry.space_group_name_H-M   'P 1'
#
loop_
_entity.id
_entity.type
_entity.pdbx_description
1 polymer ?
#
loop_
_entity_poly.entity_id
_entity_poly.type
_entity_poly.pdbx_seq_one_letter_code
_entity_poly.pdbx_strand_id
1 'polypeptide(L)'
;MEKEDITIGEKSAEVWLGRDTRPSGESLLRATEIVVGSILGSVAIDIGILTTPQLHWMVRAKNKSLKATENYYFDNMSASFRFLIDLIPMSGNNELEMSKLLVDGANGVGGQKIEELRGFLTNLDLEIRNTGRDGSVLNESVGADLCRKKRFCL
;
A
#
# COMPACT_ATOMS: atom_id res chain seq x y z
N MET A 1 -7.20 -21.88 8.93
CA MET A 1 -6.26 -21.14 8.05
C MET A 1 -5.68 -22.16 7.10
N GLU A 2 -6.11 -22.16 5.83
CA GLU A 2 -5.53 -23.08 4.84
C GLU A 2 -4.05 -22.76 4.63
N LYS A 3 -3.22 -23.79 4.52
CA LYS A 3 -1.79 -23.64 4.23
C LYS A 3 -1.67 -23.11 2.80
N GLU A 4 -0.94 -22.02 2.61
CA GLU A 4 -0.68 -21.53 1.25
C GLU A 4 0.25 -22.51 0.52
N ASP A 5 -0.14 -22.95 -0.67
CA ASP A 5 0.60 -23.89 -1.51
C ASP A 5 1.77 -23.20 -2.22
N ILE A 6 2.81 -22.86 -1.44
CA ILE A 6 4.04 -22.22 -1.93
C ILE A 6 5.13 -23.29 -2.02
N THR A 7 5.56 -23.63 -3.23
CA THR A 7 6.62 -24.61 -3.46
C THR A 7 7.99 -24.03 -3.11
N ILE A 8 8.76 -24.71 -2.26
CA ILE A 8 10.17 -24.38 -1.98
C ILE A 8 11.03 -25.21 -2.94
N GLY A 9 11.69 -24.56 -3.92
CA GLY A 9 12.56 -25.22 -4.90
C GLY A 9 14.04 -24.87 -4.74
N GLU A 10 14.92 -25.57 -5.46
CA GLU A 10 16.40 -25.37 -5.47
C GLU A 10 16.87 -24.09 -6.21
N LYS A 11 15.97 -23.12 -6.44
CA LYS A 11 16.27 -21.94 -7.28
C LYS A 11 17.03 -20.85 -6.52
N SER A 12 17.64 -19.96 -7.30
CA SER A 12 18.17 -18.68 -6.85
C SER A 12 17.19 -17.94 -5.94
N ALA A 13 17.67 -17.38 -4.83
CA ALA A 13 16.84 -16.66 -3.88
C ALA A 13 16.52 -15.24 -4.40
N GLU A 14 15.24 -14.96 -4.66
CA GLU A 14 14.76 -13.61 -4.97
C GLU A 14 14.30 -12.91 -3.68
N VAL A 15 14.87 -11.75 -3.38
CA VAL A 15 14.51 -10.93 -2.21
C VAL A 15 13.89 -9.62 -2.69
N TRP A 16 12.59 -9.44 -2.47
CA TRP A 16 11.87 -8.23 -2.88
C TRP A 16 11.95 -7.17 -1.79
N LEU A 17 12.38 -5.95 -2.16
CA LEU A 17 12.65 -4.85 -1.26
C LEU A 17 11.75 -3.66 -1.61
N GLY A 18 11.11 -3.07 -0.60
CA GLY A 18 10.37 -1.82 -0.75
C GLY A 18 10.62 -0.92 0.46
N ARG A 19 10.38 0.38 0.31
CA ARG A 19 10.61 1.37 1.38
C ARG A 19 9.47 2.38 1.49
N ASP A 20 9.41 3.07 2.62
CA ASP A 20 8.57 4.25 2.78
C ASP A 20 9.26 5.52 2.24
N THR A 21 8.69 6.68 2.56
CA THR A 21 9.17 8.01 2.13
C THR A 21 10.28 8.58 3.01
N ARG A 22 10.81 7.84 4.00
CA ARG A 22 11.87 8.38 4.88
C ARG A 22 13.15 8.66 4.10
N PRO A 23 13.86 9.78 4.38
CA PRO A 23 15.11 10.13 3.70
C PRO A 23 16.20 9.04 3.80
N SER A 24 16.28 8.35 4.94
CA SER A 24 17.24 7.26 5.16
C SER A 24 16.95 5.99 4.36
N GLY A 25 15.73 5.86 3.81
CA GLY A 25 15.28 4.65 3.12
C GLY A 25 16.17 4.28 1.94
N GLU A 26 16.61 5.26 1.16
CA GLU A 26 17.46 5.05 -0.02
C GLU A 26 18.84 4.47 0.33
N SER A 27 19.48 4.96 1.39
CA SER A 27 20.76 4.42 1.84
C SER A 27 20.63 3.01 2.42
N LEU A 28 19.54 2.74 3.15
CA LEU A 28 19.30 1.43 3.75
C LEU A 28 18.94 0.38 2.70
N LEU A 29 18.18 0.76 1.68
CA LEU A 29 17.85 -0.10 0.55
C LEU A 29 19.12 -0.52 -0.19
N ARG A 30 19.98 0.43 -0.56
CA ARG A 30 21.28 0.13 -1.22
C ARG A 30 22.18 -0.76 -0.38
N ALA A 31 22.25 -0.52 0.94
CA ALA A 31 23.00 -1.39 1.83
C ALA A 31 22.43 -2.83 1.83
N THR A 32 21.11 -2.98 1.77
CA THR A 32 20.42 -4.28 1.71
C THR A 32 20.70 -4.98 0.38
N GLU A 33 20.67 -4.27 -0.74
CA GLU A 33 21.01 -4.82 -2.07
C GLU A 33 22.43 -5.39 -2.11
N ILE A 34 23.40 -4.66 -1.54
CA ILE A 34 24.79 -5.12 -1.43
C ILE A 34 24.89 -6.42 -0.62
N VAL A 35 24.20 -6.47 0.53
CA VAL A 35 24.20 -7.65 1.40
C VAL A 35 23.58 -8.85 0.67
N VAL A 36 22.43 -8.68 0.03
CA VAL A 36 21.79 -9.77 -0.73
C VAL A 36 22.68 -10.22 -1.89
N GLY A 37 23.26 -9.28 -2.65
CA GLY A 37 24.16 -9.58 -3.76
C GLY A 37 25.47 -10.28 -3.35
N SER A 38 25.86 -10.18 -2.07
CA SER A 38 27.02 -10.90 -1.54
C SER A 38 26.76 -12.40 -1.32
N ILE A 39 25.50 -12.84 -1.35
CA ILE A 39 25.10 -14.23 -1.15
C ILE A 39 24.98 -14.93 -2.51
N LEU A 40 25.75 -16.00 -2.71
CA LEU A 40 25.77 -16.74 -3.97
C LEU A 40 24.36 -17.22 -4.36
N GLY A 41 23.95 -16.91 -5.58
CA GLY A 41 22.64 -17.30 -6.11
C GLY A 41 21.47 -16.47 -5.56
N SER A 42 21.71 -15.34 -4.89
CA SER A 42 20.65 -14.44 -4.42
C SER A 42 20.59 -13.15 -5.24
N VAL A 43 19.39 -12.60 -5.41
CA VAL A 43 19.14 -11.33 -6.12
C VAL A 43 18.18 -10.47 -5.32
N ALA A 44 18.52 -9.19 -5.14
CA ALA A 44 17.61 -8.19 -4.61
C ALA A 44 16.79 -7.56 -5.74
N ILE A 45 15.49 -7.41 -5.53
CA ILE A 45 14.56 -6.78 -6.44
C ILE A 45 13.96 -5.57 -5.73
N ASP A 46 14.45 -4.37 -6.07
CA ASP A 46 13.83 -3.13 -5.62
C ASP A 46 12.50 -2.90 -6.36
N ILE A 47 11.42 -2.80 -5.58
CA ILE A 47 10.07 -2.50 -6.05
C ILE A 47 9.60 -1.10 -5.62
N GLY A 48 10.51 -0.29 -5.11
CA GLY A 48 10.37 1.15 -4.92
C GLY A 48 9.65 1.56 -3.65
N ILE A 49 8.96 2.70 -3.75
CA ILE A 49 8.25 3.33 -2.63
C ILE A 49 6.85 2.73 -2.53
N LEU A 50 6.60 2.01 -1.43
CA LEU A 50 5.37 1.27 -1.19
C LEU A 50 4.93 1.41 0.26
N THR A 51 3.63 1.26 0.49
CA THR A 51 3.14 0.94 1.83
C THR A 51 3.59 -0.47 2.24
N THR A 52 3.73 -0.71 3.55
CA THR A 52 4.04 -2.07 4.06
C THR A 52 3.03 -3.12 3.57
N PRO A 53 1.69 -2.87 3.57
CA PRO A 53 0.73 -3.83 3.02
C PRO A 53 0.91 -4.12 1.52
N GLN A 54 1.29 -3.13 0.70
CA GLN A 54 1.58 -3.36 -0.72
C GLN A 54 2.76 -4.32 -0.90
N LEU A 55 3.87 -4.10 -0.18
CA LEU A 55 5.04 -5.00 -0.24
C LEU A 55 4.65 -6.44 0.15
N HIS A 56 3.92 -6.61 1.25
CA HIS A 56 3.41 -7.92 1.68
C HIS A 56 2.53 -8.59 0.61
N TRP A 57 1.62 -7.83 0.00
CA TRP A 57 0.76 -8.34 -1.06
C TRP A 57 1.55 -8.75 -2.30
N MET A 58 2.52 -7.95 -2.73
CA MET A 58 3.34 -8.21 -3.91
C MET A 58 4.19 -9.47 -3.73
N VAL A 59 4.84 -9.64 -2.57
CA VAL A 59 5.60 -10.87 -2.25
C VAL A 59 4.69 -12.10 -2.29
N ARG A 60 3.48 -12.01 -1.71
CA ARG A 60 2.51 -13.12 -1.77
C ARG A 60 2.06 -13.41 -3.19
N ALA A 61 1.69 -12.38 -3.97
CA ALA A 61 1.25 -12.52 -5.34
C ALA A 61 2.34 -13.20 -6.20
N LYS A 62 3.59 -12.77 -6.05
CA LYS A 62 4.74 -13.35 -6.74
C LYS A 62 4.93 -14.83 -6.39
N ASN A 63 4.87 -15.18 -5.11
CA ASN A 63 5.02 -16.58 -4.67
C ASN A 63 3.85 -17.48 -5.12
N LYS A 64 2.70 -16.90 -5.46
CA LYS A 64 1.57 -17.59 -6.10
C LYS A 64 1.60 -17.57 -7.63
N SER A 65 2.70 -17.11 -8.24
CA SER A 65 2.81 -16.93 -9.69
C SER A 65 1.74 -16.00 -10.28
N LEU A 66 1.25 -15.04 -9.49
CA LEU A 66 0.33 -13.98 -9.92
C LEU A 66 1.13 -12.72 -10.32
N LYS A 67 0.45 -11.80 -11.02
CA LYS A 67 1.05 -10.49 -11.35
C LYS A 67 1.18 -9.63 -10.09
N ALA A 68 2.42 -9.46 -9.64
CA ALA A 68 2.80 -8.71 -8.45
C ALA A 68 3.23 -7.27 -8.79
N THR A 69 2.31 -6.47 -9.33
CA THR A 69 2.56 -5.05 -9.65
C THR A 69 1.64 -4.14 -8.83
N GLU A 70 2.03 -2.89 -8.65
CA GLU A 70 1.22 -1.91 -7.91
C GLU A 70 -0.15 -1.66 -8.57
N ASN A 71 -0.22 -1.56 -9.90
CA ASN A 71 -1.51 -1.45 -10.60
C ASN A 71 -2.42 -2.65 -10.32
N TYR A 72 -1.88 -3.87 -10.32
CA TYR A 72 -2.66 -5.06 -9.97
C TYR A 72 -3.12 -5.06 -8.51
N TYR A 73 -2.35 -4.48 -7.60
CA TYR A 73 -2.78 -4.28 -6.20
C TYR A 73 -4.00 -3.36 -6.14
N PHE A 74 -3.95 -2.20 -6.84
CA PHE A 74 -5.06 -1.26 -6.91
C PHE A 74 -6.29 -1.84 -7.61
N ASP A 75 -6.11 -2.55 -8.72
CA ASP A 75 -7.21 -3.23 -9.44
C ASP A 75 -7.90 -4.27 -8.56
N ASN A 76 -7.14 -5.11 -7.85
CA ASN A 76 -7.73 -6.13 -6.96
C ASN A 76 -8.52 -5.50 -5.81
N MET A 77 -7.97 -4.44 -5.21
CA MET A 77 -8.62 -3.74 -4.09
C MET A 77 -9.89 -3.01 -4.55
N SER A 78 -9.82 -2.25 -5.64
CA SER A 78 -10.95 -1.50 -6.19
C SER A 78 -12.06 -2.43 -6.72
N ALA A 79 -11.71 -3.53 -7.39
CA ALA A 79 -12.68 -4.52 -7.84
C ALA A 79 -13.42 -5.16 -6.66
N SER A 80 -12.69 -5.57 -5.63
CA SER A 80 -13.28 -6.15 -4.41
C SER A 80 -14.18 -5.14 -3.69
N PHE A 81 -13.75 -3.88 -3.62
CA PHE A 81 -14.56 -2.80 -3.06
C PHE A 81 -15.85 -2.58 -3.86
N ARG A 82 -15.77 -2.50 -5.20
CA ARG A 82 -16.95 -2.35 -6.06
C ARG A 82 -17.93 -3.50 -5.87
N PHE A 83 -17.46 -4.75 -5.82
CA PHE A 83 -18.31 -5.90 -5.54
C PHE A 83 -19.05 -5.78 -4.21
N LEU A 84 -18.41 -5.25 -3.16
CA LEU A 84 -19.07 -5.01 -1.87
C LEU A 84 -20.12 -3.90 -1.96
N ILE A 85 -19.84 -2.82 -2.69
CA ILE A 85 -20.79 -1.72 -2.90
C ILE A 85 -22.01 -2.19 -3.71
N ASP A 86 -21.80 -3.01 -4.74
CA ASP A 86 -22.88 -3.54 -5.59
C ASP A 86 -23.85 -4.45 -4.82
N LEU A 87 -23.45 -4.99 -3.66
CA LEU A 87 -24.32 -5.78 -2.78
C LEU A 87 -25.23 -4.93 -1.89
N ILE A 88 -25.02 -3.62 -1.81
CA ILE A 88 -25.86 -2.75 -0.99
C ILE A 88 -27.20 -2.52 -1.73
N PRO A 89 -28.34 -2.95 -1.15
CA PRO A 89 -29.62 -2.83 -1.83
C PRO A 89 -30.00 -1.35 -1.99
N MET A 90 -30.11 -0.88 -3.23
CA MET A 90 -30.62 0.45 -3.52
C MET A 90 -32.12 0.50 -3.20
N SER A 91 -32.50 1.11 -2.08
CA SER A 91 -33.91 1.38 -1.75
C SER A 91 -34.32 2.75 -2.28
N GLY A 92 -35.13 2.76 -3.35
CA GLY A 92 -35.76 3.96 -3.90
C GLY A 92 -34.89 4.78 -4.86
N ASN A 93 -35.32 6.00 -5.17
CA ASN A 93 -34.64 6.97 -6.07
C ASN A 93 -33.37 7.61 -5.47
N ASN A 94 -32.90 7.15 -4.32
CA ASN A 94 -31.69 7.68 -3.71
C ASN A 94 -30.51 6.84 -4.20
N GLU A 95 -29.70 7.42 -5.08
CA GLU A 95 -28.32 6.97 -5.26
C GLU A 95 -27.68 6.80 -3.88
N LEU A 96 -26.79 5.81 -3.73
CA LEU A 96 -25.99 5.63 -2.53
C LEU A 96 -25.26 6.94 -2.22
N GLU A 97 -25.80 7.76 -1.29
CA GLU A 97 -25.10 8.92 -0.74
C GLU A 97 -23.95 8.42 0.13
N MET A 98 -22.86 8.04 -0.52
CA MET A 98 -21.59 7.83 0.14
C MET A 98 -21.09 9.20 0.59
N SER A 99 -21.13 9.45 1.90
CA SER A 99 -20.60 10.68 2.47
C SER A 99 -19.13 10.85 2.12
N LYS A 100 -18.72 12.11 1.99
CA LYS A 100 -17.33 12.50 1.77
C LYS A 100 -16.43 11.89 2.85
N LEU A 101 -15.49 11.03 2.46
CA LEU A 101 -14.50 10.43 3.34
C LEU A 101 -13.23 11.28 3.33
N LEU A 102 -12.85 11.74 4.51
CA LEU A 102 -11.64 12.51 4.72
C LEU A 102 -10.54 11.62 5.30
N VAL A 103 -9.36 11.65 4.68
CA VAL A 103 -8.22 10.81 5.04
C VAL A 103 -7.01 11.67 5.38
N ASP A 104 -6.43 11.44 6.55
CA ASP A 104 -5.12 11.95 6.96
C ASP A 104 -4.01 11.02 6.46
N GLY A 105 -3.22 11.47 5.49
CA GLY A 105 -2.09 10.73 4.94
C GLY A 105 -0.85 10.67 5.84
N ALA A 106 -0.88 11.35 7.00
CA ALA A 106 0.20 11.41 8.00
C ALA A 106 1.57 11.87 7.44
N ASN A 107 1.57 12.58 6.32
CA ASN A 107 2.72 12.93 5.50
C ASN A 107 3.57 11.72 5.06
N GLY A 108 2.93 10.54 4.99
CA GLY A 108 3.59 9.28 4.68
C GLY A 108 3.22 8.71 3.32
N VAL A 109 3.89 7.61 2.98
CA VAL A 109 3.66 6.85 1.74
C VAL A 109 2.19 6.49 1.54
N GLY A 110 1.44 6.20 2.61
CA GLY A 110 0.00 5.90 2.53
C GLY A 110 -0.83 7.04 1.93
N GLY A 111 -0.51 8.29 2.26
CA GLY A 111 -1.15 9.47 1.67
C GLY A 111 -0.94 9.58 0.17
N GLN A 112 0.28 9.29 -0.30
CA GLN A 112 0.60 9.29 -1.73
C GLN A 112 -0.10 8.14 -2.47
N LYS A 113 -0.17 6.96 -1.85
CA LYS A 113 -0.78 5.76 -2.47
C LYS A 113 -2.30 5.79 -2.49
N ILE A 114 -2.95 6.45 -1.54
CA ILE A 114 -4.41 6.63 -1.62
C ILE A 114 -4.82 7.68 -2.67
N GLU A 115 -3.96 8.67 -2.96
CA GLU A 115 -4.17 9.57 -4.12
C GLU A 115 -4.11 8.80 -5.45
N GLU A 116 -3.17 7.86 -5.59
CA GLU A 116 -3.09 6.99 -6.77
C GLU A 116 -4.32 6.05 -6.85
N LEU A 117 -4.69 5.41 -5.73
CA LEU A 117 -5.87 4.54 -5.64
C LEU A 117 -7.18 5.29 -5.95
N ARG A 118 -7.27 6.59 -5.67
CA ARG A 118 -8.45 7.42 -5.96
C ARG A 118 -8.90 7.29 -7.41
N GLY A 119 -7.97 7.17 -8.37
CA GLY A 119 -8.29 6.98 -9.78
C GLY A 119 -9.02 5.67 -10.10
N PHE A 120 -8.98 4.69 -9.19
CA PHE A 120 -9.60 3.37 -9.33
C PHE A 120 -10.96 3.27 -8.61
N LEU A 121 -11.32 4.28 -7.81
CA LEU A 121 -12.54 4.29 -6.99
C LEU A 121 -13.57 5.25 -7.60
N THR A 122 -14.69 4.72 -8.09
CA THR A 122 -15.74 5.54 -8.75
C THR A 122 -16.85 6.00 -7.81
N ASN A 123 -17.04 5.31 -6.68
CA ASN A 123 -18.25 5.47 -5.85
C ASN A 123 -17.97 6.15 -4.51
N LEU A 124 -16.76 6.70 -4.30
CA LEU A 124 -16.33 7.26 -3.02
C LEU A 124 -15.71 8.65 -3.22
N ASP A 125 -16.32 9.68 -2.63
CA ASP A 125 -15.71 11.01 -2.56
C ASP A 125 -14.62 11.03 -1.49
N LEU A 126 -13.37 11.20 -1.93
CA LEU A 126 -12.18 11.22 -1.08
C LEU A 126 -11.58 12.62 -0.99
N GLU A 127 -11.43 13.14 0.23
CA GLU A 127 -10.54 14.27 0.51
C GLU A 127 -9.32 13.76 1.27
N ILE A 128 -8.14 13.93 0.67
CA ILE A 128 -6.88 13.44 1.22
C ILE A 128 -6.09 14.66 1.68
N ARG A 129 -5.68 14.68 2.95
CA ARG A 129 -4.84 15.72 3.56
C ARG A 129 -3.50 15.13 3.97
N ASN A 130 -2.51 15.99 4.22
CA ASN A 130 -1.21 15.61 4.77
C ASN A 130 -0.56 14.47 3.96
N THR A 131 -0.38 14.66 2.64
CA THR A 131 0.15 13.63 1.74
C THR A 131 1.67 13.56 1.77
N GLY A 132 2.34 14.54 2.37
CA GLY A 132 3.79 14.65 2.45
C GLY A 132 4.47 15.02 1.14
N ARG A 133 3.70 15.34 0.08
CA ARG A 133 4.26 15.81 -1.21
C ARG A 133 4.84 17.23 -1.14
N ASP A 134 4.37 18.01 -0.18
CA ASP A 134 4.82 19.36 0.15
C ASP A 134 6.13 19.39 0.96
N GLY A 135 6.71 18.22 1.26
CA GLY A 135 7.90 18.10 2.08
C GLY A 135 7.64 18.17 3.58
N SER A 136 6.36 18.13 3.99
CA SER A 136 5.98 18.07 5.40
C SER A 136 6.57 16.86 6.12
N VAL A 137 6.85 17.00 7.42
CA VAL A 137 7.53 15.96 8.20
C VAL A 137 6.57 14.80 8.49
N LEU A 138 7.07 13.58 8.26
CA LEU A 138 6.35 12.34 8.50
C LEU A 138 5.87 12.23 9.95
N ASN A 139 4.56 12.03 10.14
CA ASN A 139 3.88 11.93 11.43
C ASN A 139 4.03 13.17 12.35
N GLU A 140 4.40 14.34 11.81
CA GLU A 140 4.48 15.57 12.60
C GLU A 140 3.09 16.16 12.81
N SER A 141 2.58 16.08 14.05
CA SER A 141 1.27 16.62 14.43
C SER A 141 0.08 16.10 13.61
N VAL A 142 0.24 14.93 12.96
CA VAL A 142 -0.79 14.25 12.15
C VAL A 142 -0.72 12.73 12.36
N GLY A 143 -1.70 12.00 11.83
CA GLY A 143 -1.69 10.55 11.71
C GLY A 143 -2.35 9.76 12.85
N ALA A 144 -2.56 8.47 12.59
CA ALA A 144 -3.33 7.57 13.45
C ALA A 144 -2.80 7.45 14.89
N ASP A 145 -1.48 7.50 15.07
CA ASP A 145 -0.88 7.43 16.42
C ASP A 145 -1.16 8.67 17.25
N LEU A 146 -1.12 9.86 16.62
CA LEU A 146 -1.48 11.11 17.29
C LEU A 146 -2.96 11.10 17.65
N CYS A 147 -3.81 10.80 16.67
CA CYS A 147 -5.25 10.59 16.83
C CYS A 147 -5.60 9.79 18.08
N ARG A 148 -4.99 8.61 18.18
CA ARG A 148 -5.23 7.68 19.29
C ARG A 148 -4.77 8.26 20.62
N LYS A 149 -3.57 8.85 20.68
CA LYS A 149 -2.97 9.38 21.91
C LYS A 149 -3.68 10.64 22.42
N LYS A 150 -4.11 11.51 21.51
CA LYS A 150 -4.76 12.79 21.82
C LYS A 150 -6.29 12.70 21.82
N ARG A 151 -6.87 11.58 21.37
CA ARG A 151 -8.31 11.40 21.12
C ARG A 151 -8.89 12.47 20.19
N PHE A 152 -8.06 12.94 19.26
CA PHE A 152 -8.37 14.01 18.34
C PHE A 152 -7.66 13.73 17.01
N CYS A 153 -8.43 13.54 15.95
CA CYS A 153 -7.94 13.44 14.59
C CYS A 153 -8.28 14.72 13.86
N LEU A 154 -7.33 15.19 13.04
CA LEU A 154 -7.49 16.31 12.11
C LEU A 154 -8.26 17.52 12.66
#